data_AF-A0A8J7QZG9-F1
#
_entry.id   AF-A0A8J7QZG9-F1
#
_cell.length_a   1.000
_cell.length_b   1.000
_cell.length_c   1.000
_cell.angle_alpha   90.00
_cell.angle_beta   90.00
_cell.angle_gamma   90.00
#
_symmetry.space_group_name_H-M   'P 1'
#
loop_
_entity.id
_entity.type
_entity.pdbx_description
1 polymer ?
#
loop_
_entity_poly.entity_id
_entity_poly.type
_entity_poly.pdbx_seq_one_letter_code
_entity_poly.pdbx_strand_id
1 'polypeptide(L)'
;ERRFLVTLDQLPPFVPKAFLAIEDDQFYQHPGVSIKAIIRAALANFNKGTATQGGSTITQQVVKRLMLTPEKSYERKLKEAILAYRLEKQLSKDEILTLYINQIFLGSNSYGVEAAARTYFAKHAKELTIAEAALIAGLGQSPSAFNPYRNPSAAQNRQIQVLRRMRDLGWISDGEYDQAVSQKLAYKSMTVSNGDGGWYFEEVRRQLIEMFSEENCKKNGYDFGIYGEDAVYELGLTVHTAMDPFQQSAATAGLRHGLEDATRRHGWLGAPDHLEPSQYAKFLKKKNFKLSELDNNGWTKALVSYVAKGGANVMLSPEQKGFVPVSTMNWARKPNKRVSGSVTAIVVRDATTVLRPGDVIWVSRGAPLAKKEQQERQSKKKGGADIVEAPKDQKQAQPSGEVIPLKLEQMPDVQGAMVSIEPETGDVVAMVGGYAFGSTGSQFNRATQAQRQPGSSFKPIVYSAALDHGFTPSSMVLDAPIAIYDKWTKKTWTPGNSDGRFLGPMPLWQALAKSRNLCTIRMAQIFGLENVIARAKALQLQPDFPRALPICLGAV
;
A
#
# COMPACT_ATOMS: atom_id res chain seq x y z
N GLU A 1 8.76 -17.11 2.79
CA GLU A 1 10.03 -16.35 2.77
C GLU A 1 10.62 -16.37 1.36
N ARG A 2 10.83 -15.22 0.70
CA ARG A 2 11.65 -15.18 -0.52
C ARG A 2 13.09 -14.94 -0.09
N ARG A 3 13.77 -16.00 0.36
CA ARG A 3 15.21 -15.95 0.65
C ARG A 3 15.94 -15.79 -0.67
N PHE A 4 16.62 -14.67 -0.85
CA PHE A 4 17.56 -14.50 -1.95
C PHE A 4 18.93 -14.94 -1.45
N LEU A 5 19.25 -16.22 -1.65
CA LEU A 5 20.55 -16.74 -1.29
C LEU A 5 21.59 -16.10 -2.21
N VAL A 6 22.53 -15.35 -1.63
CA VAL A 6 23.72 -14.83 -2.30
C VAL A 6 24.96 -15.47 -1.71
N THR A 7 25.83 -15.96 -2.57
CA THR A 7 27.13 -16.51 -2.19
C THR A 7 28.18 -15.39 -2.12
N LEU A 8 29.25 -15.58 -1.34
CA LEU A 8 30.27 -14.53 -1.13
C LEU A 8 30.97 -14.09 -2.42
N ASP A 9 31.16 -15.00 -3.37
CA ASP A 9 31.75 -14.74 -4.70
C ASP A 9 30.86 -13.86 -5.59
N GLN A 10 29.55 -13.81 -5.32
CA GLN A 10 28.61 -12.93 -6.02
C GLN A 10 28.58 -11.51 -5.45
N LEU A 11 29.16 -11.31 -4.26
CA LEU A 11 29.18 -10.03 -3.56
C LEU A 11 30.47 -9.25 -3.86
N PRO A 12 30.40 -7.91 -3.96
CA PRO A 12 31.60 -7.09 -4.05
C PRO A 12 32.45 -7.28 -2.79
N PRO A 13 33.79 -7.35 -2.87
CA PRO A 13 34.65 -7.68 -1.73
C PRO A 13 34.49 -6.76 -0.51
N PHE A 14 34.05 -5.51 -0.71
CA PHE A 14 33.81 -4.56 0.37
C PHE A 14 32.53 -4.85 1.17
N VAL A 15 31.56 -5.58 0.63
CA VAL A 15 30.31 -5.91 1.33
C VAL A 15 30.57 -6.79 2.56
N PRO A 16 31.17 -8.00 2.45
CA PRO A 16 31.49 -8.81 3.61
C PRO A 16 32.48 -8.09 4.55
N LYS A 17 33.44 -7.34 4.00
CA LYS A 17 34.37 -6.52 4.80
C LYS A 17 33.65 -5.47 5.66
N ALA A 18 32.58 -4.86 5.19
CA ALA A 18 31.83 -3.88 5.98
C ALA A 18 31.20 -4.52 7.23
N PHE A 19 30.66 -5.73 7.11
CA PHE A 19 30.15 -6.50 8.25
C PHE A 19 31.25 -6.93 9.20
N LEU A 20 32.35 -7.47 8.67
CA LEU A 20 33.50 -7.87 9.46
C LEU A 20 34.10 -6.69 10.23
N ALA A 21 34.16 -5.51 9.62
CA ALA A 21 34.81 -4.34 10.22
C ALA A 21 34.14 -3.93 11.54
N ILE A 22 32.81 -4.04 11.59
CA ILE A 22 32.02 -3.58 12.71
C ILE A 22 31.64 -4.67 13.71
N GLU A 23 31.50 -5.92 13.25
CA GLU A 23 31.07 -7.05 14.09
C GLU A 23 32.26 -7.91 14.57
N ASP A 24 33.22 -8.23 13.69
CA ASP A 24 34.29 -9.19 14.00
C ASP A 24 35.49 -9.07 13.03
N ASP A 25 36.40 -8.13 13.31
CA ASP A 25 37.52 -7.78 12.43
C ASP A 25 38.64 -8.83 12.43
N GLN A 26 38.58 -9.82 13.32
CA GLN A 26 39.52 -10.93 13.42
C GLN A 26 38.83 -12.27 13.16
N PHE A 27 37.66 -12.26 12.52
CA PHE A 27 36.82 -13.43 12.27
C PHE A 27 37.60 -14.64 11.75
N TYR A 28 38.48 -14.45 10.77
CA TYR A 28 39.28 -15.53 10.16
C TYR A 28 40.38 -16.10 11.06
N GLN A 29 40.69 -15.46 12.19
CA GLN A 29 41.85 -15.81 13.02
C GLN A 29 41.49 -16.61 14.29
N HIS A 30 40.21 -16.64 14.68
CA HIS A 30 39.79 -17.34 15.90
C HIS A 30 38.87 -18.54 15.61
N PRO A 31 38.82 -19.57 16.47
CA PRO A 31 38.01 -20.76 16.26
C PRO A 31 36.56 -20.57 16.75
N GLY A 32 35.84 -19.59 16.20
CA GLY A 32 34.44 -19.29 16.56
C GLY A 32 34.23 -18.46 17.83
N VAL A 33 35.20 -18.43 18.76
CA VAL A 33 35.17 -17.57 19.95
C VAL A 33 36.45 -16.76 20.05
N SER A 34 36.35 -15.44 20.23
CA SER A 34 37.49 -14.54 20.35
C SER A 34 37.79 -14.21 21.81
N ILE A 35 38.79 -14.89 22.40
CA ILE A 35 39.25 -14.63 23.77
C ILE A 35 39.72 -13.17 23.92
N LYS A 36 40.41 -12.63 22.91
CA LYS A 36 40.84 -11.23 22.87
C LYS A 36 39.64 -10.27 22.89
N ALA A 37 38.55 -10.56 22.16
CA ALA A 37 37.35 -9.72 22.18
C ALA A 37 36.62 -9.78 23.53
N ILE A 38 36.58 -10.96 24.17
CA ILE A 38 35.99 -11.15 25.51
C ILE A 38 36.75 -10.34 26.55
N ILE A 39 38.08 -10.45 26.59
CA ILE A 39 38.93 -9.71 27.55
C ILE A 39 38.81 -8.20 27.32
N ARG A 40 38.85 -7.76 26.05
CA ARG A 40 38.67 -6.34 25.68
C ARG A 40 37.32 -5.79 26.13
N ALA A 41 36.24 -6.53 25.90
CA ALA A 41 34.90 -6.14 26.32
C ALA A 41 34.78 -6.11 27.86
N ALA A 42 35.39 -7.07 28.57
CA ALA A 42 35.41 -7.09 30.03
C ALA A 42 36.14 -5.86 30.61
N LEU A 43 37.32 -5.51 30.10
CA LEU A 43 38.08 -4.33 30.52
C LEU A 43 37.35 -3.02 30.17
N ALA A 44 36.74 -2.92 28.99
CA ALA A 44 35.98 -1.74 28.56
C ALA A 44 34.71 -1.52 29.40
N ASN A 45 34.02 -2.61 29.79
CA ASN A 45 32.83 -2.55 30.63
C ASN A 45 33.16 -2.23 32.10
N PHE A 46 34.34 -2.64 32.59
CA PHE A 46 34.81 -2.28 33.93
C PHE A 46 35.05 -0.77 34.09
N ASN A 47 35.55 -0.09 33.06
CA ASN A 47 35.86 1.34 33.10
C ASN A 47 34.66 2.28 32.86
N LYS A 48 33.51 1.78 32.39
CA LYS A 48 32.35 2.63 31.99
C LYS A 48 31.06 2.39 32.78
N GLY A 49 31.05 1.49 33.76
CA GLY A 49 29.89 1.22 34.64
C GLY A 49 28.60 0.75 33.94
N THR A 50 28.61 0.67 32.61
CA THR A 50 27.48 0.26 31.75
C THR A 50 28.01 -0.57 30.58
N ALA A 51 27.35 -1.69 30.31
CA ALA A 51 27.74 -2.65 29.28
C ALA A 51 27.52 -2.06 27.87
N THR A 52 28.57 -1.50 27.28
CA THR A 52 28.47 -0.73 26.01
C THR A 52 29.19 -1.38 24.83
N GLN A 53 30.09 -2.35 25.05
CA GLN A 53 30.74 -3.09 23.96
C GLN A 53 30.39 -4.59 23.98
N GLY A 54 29.96 -5.11 22.83
CA GLY A 54 29.67 -6.53 22.62
C GLY A 54 30.92 -7.30 22.23
N GLY A 55 31.27 -8.34 22.99
CA GLY A 55 32.38 -9.26 22.68
C GLY A 55 31.97 -10.53 21.93
N SER A 56 30.82 -10.51 21.23
CA SER A 56 30.31 -11.71 20.54
C SER A 56 30.80 -11.78 19.10
N THR A 57 31.25 -12.95 18.66
CA THR A 57 31.75 -13.20 17.30
C THR A 57 30.60 -13.42 16.32
N ILE A 58 30.86 -13.31 15.01
CA ILE A 58 29.86 -13.60 13.98
C ILE A 58 29.32 -15.03 14.12
N THR A 59 30.19 -16.01 14.37
CA THR A 59 29.81 -17.42 14.57
C THR A 59 28.86 -17.58 15.76
N GLN A 60 29.11 -16.87 16.86
CA GLN A 60 28.19 -16.86 18.00
C GLN A 60 26.85 -16.22 17.64
N GLN A 61 26.82 -15.19 16.80
CA GLN A 61 25.57 -14.58 16.34
C GLN A 61 24.77 -15.52 15.43
N VAL A 62 25.43 -16.26 14.54
CA VAL A 62 24.79 -17.28 13.69
C VAL A 62 24.15 -18.37 14.56
N VAL A 63 24.90 -18.93 15.51
CA VAL A 63 24.40 -19.95 16.43
C VAL A 63 23.24 -19.43 17.28
N LYS A 64 23.38 -18.22 17.82
CA LYS A 64 22.33 -17.58 18.62
C LYS A 64 21.01 -17.48 17.84
N ARG A 65 21.06 -17.17 16.55
CA ARG A 65 19.87 -17.00 15.70
C ARG A 65 19.30 -18.32 15.19
N LEU A 66 20.15 -19.28 14.83
CA LEU A 66 19.72 -20.50 14.15
C LEU A 66 19.44 -21.68 15.08
N MET A 67 19.99 -21.70 16.29
CA MET A 67 20.06 -22.92 17.11
C MET A 67 19.62 -22.75 18.56
N LEU A 68 19.42 -21.53 19.05
CA LEU A 68 19.17 -21.28 20.47
C LEU A 68 17.94 -20.39 20.68
N THR A 69 17.28 -20.59 21.82
CA THR A 69 16.18 -19.75 22.26
C THR A 69 16.69 -18.37 22.74
N PRO A 70 15.86 -17.31 22.71
CA PRO A 70 16.30 -15.93 23.00
C PRO A 70 16.63 -15.61 24.46
N GLU A 71 16.37 -16.52 25.42
CA GLU A 71 16.48 -16.28 26.87
C GLU A 71 17.86 -15.81 27.33
N LYS A 72 17.98 -14.65 27.98
CA LYS A 72 19.27 -14.12 28.45
C LYS A 72 19.77 -14.82 29.73
N SER A 73 20.40 -15.98 29.59
CA SER A 73 21.10 -16.68 30.69
C SER A 73 22.60 -16.87 30.42
N TYR A 74 23.39 -16.94 31.50
CA TYR A 74 24.81 -17.29 31.42
C TYR A 74 25.02 -18.71 30.87
N GLU A 75 24.10 -19.62 31.18
CA GLU A 75 24.10 -20.98 30.65
C GLU A 75 23.92 -20.99 29.12
N ARG A 76 22.98 -20.19 28.58
CA ARG A 76 22.84 -20.01 27.14
C ARG A 76 24.11 -19.45 26.52
N LYS A 77 24.78 -18.49 27.18
CA LYS A 77 26.02 -17.90 26.66
C LYS A 77 27.16 -18.92 26.58
N LEU A 78 27.21 -19.88 27.51
CA LEU A 78 28.16 -21.00 27.44
C LEU A 78 27.78 -21.97 26.31
N LYS A 79 26.49 -22.30 26.15
CA LYS A 79 25.99 -23.12 25.02
C LYS A 79 26.30 -22.48 23.66
N GLU A 80 26.13 -21.16 23.51
CA GLU A 80 26.54 -20.40 22.32
C GLU A 80 28.01 -20.61 21.99
N ALA A 81 28.90 -20.50 22.98
CA ALA A 81 30.34 -20.65 22.76
C ALA A 81 30.72 -22.07 22.32
N ILE A 82 30.14 -23.10 22.95
CA ILE A 82 30.39 -24.51 22.60
C ILE A 82 29.86 -24.83 21.20
N LEU A 83 28.64 -24.40 20.89
CA LEU A 83 28.03 -24.61 19.58
C LEU A 83 28.75 -23.82 18.48
N ALA A 84 29.21 -22.60 18.75
CA ALA A 84 30.01 -21.82 17.81
C ALA A 84 31.33 -22.53 17.48
N TYR A 85 32.01 -23.09 18.48
CA TYR A 85 33.21 -23.89 18.27
C TYR A 85 32.94 -25.16 17.46
N ARG A 86 31.80 -25.84 17.69
CA ARG A 86 31.39 -27.02 16.91
C ARG A 86 31.05 -26.67 15.46
N LEU A 87 30.33 -25.57 15.24
CA LEU A 87 29.95 -25.10 13.91
C LEU A 87 31.19 -24.82 13.04
N GLU A 88 32.23 -24.22 13.61
CA GLU A 88 33.51 -23.95 12.94
C GLU A 88 34.36 -25.19 12.62
N LYS A 89 34.05 -26.33 13.23
CA LYS A 89 34.65 -27.62 12.83
C LYS A 89 33.93 -28.27 11.66
N GLN A 90 32.70 -27.87 11.39
CA GLN A 90 31.83 -28.48 10.38
C GLN A 90 31.70 -27.60 9.13
N LEU A 91 31.81 -26.28 9.28
CA LEU A 91 31.71 -25.31 8.21
C LEU A 91 32.97 -24.47 8.13
N SER A 92 33.36 -24.11 6.91
CA SER A 92 34.40 -23.12 6.64
C SER A 92 33.97 -21.72 7.08
N LYS A 93 34.95 -20.83 7.26
CA LYS A 93 34.71 -19.41 7.58
C LYS A 93 33.81 -18.73 6.55
N ASP A 94 34.01 -19.04 5.28
CA ASP A 94 33.25 -18.47 4.17
C ASP A 94 31.79 -18.96 4.21
N GLU A 95 31.54 -20.23 4.53
CA GLU A 95 30.18 -20.75 4.70
C GLU A 95 29.47 -20.11 5.90
N ILE A 96 30.16 -19.94 7.03
CA ILE A 96 29.60 -19.28 8.22
C ILE A 96 29.27 -17.81 7.92
N LEU A 97 30.17 -17.10 7.23
CA LEU A 97 29.94 -15.71 6.84
C LEU A 97 28.82 -15.59 5.81
N THR A 98 28.72 -16.55 4.88
CA THR A 98 27.60 -16.66 3.92
C THR A 98 26.28 -16.83 4.67
N LEU A 99 26.21 -17.77 5.63
CA LEU A 99 25.03 -17.95 6.46
C LEU A 99 24.66 -16.67 7.19
N TYR A 100 25.64 -16.02 7.83
CA TYR A 100 25.44 -14.77 8.56
C TYR A 100 24.85 -13.66 7.67
N ILE A 101 25.48 -13.40 6.53
CA ILE A 101 25.09 -12.32 5.59
C ILE A 101 23.71 -12.55 4.99
N ASN A 102 23.27 -13.80 4.85
CA ASN A 102 21.94 -14.13 4.34
C ASN A 102 20.86 -14.17 5.42
N GLN A 103 21.23 -14.32 6.69
CA GLN A 103 20.28 -14.52 7.81
C GLN A 103 20.12 -13.28 8.71
N ILE A 104 21.09 -12.36 8.69
CA ILE A 104 21.04 -11.20 9.56
C ILE A 104 19.81 -10.32 9.25
N PHE A 105 19.03 -10.01 10.29
CA PHE A 105 17.95 -9.03 10.20
C PHE A 105 18.55 -7.63 10.12
N LEU A 106 18.20 -6.91 9.05
CA LEU A 106 18.74 -5.60 8.69
C LEU A 106 17.65 -4.52 8.67
N GLY A 107 16.50 -4.77 9.29
CA GLY A 107 15.42 -3.80 9.42
C GLY A 107 14.53 -3.73 8.17
N SER A 108 13.40 -3.05 8.30
CA SER A 108 12.40 -2.88 7.21
C SER A 108 12.05 -4.22 6.51
N ASN A 109 11.83 -5.28 7.28
CA ASN A 109 11.51 -6.64 6.78
C ASN A 109 12.59 -7.26 5.89
N SER A 110 13.85 -6.84 6.04
CA SER A 110 14.96 -7.31 5.23
C SER A 110 15.82 -8.31 6.00
N TYR A 111 15.74 -9.58 5.61
CA TYR A 111 16.63 -10.65 6.08
C TYR A 111 17.71 -10.91 5.04
N GLY A 112 18.95 -10.67 5.45
CA GLY A 112 20.12 -10.77 4.62
C GLY A 112 20.35 -9.56 3.70
N VAL A 113 21.59 -9.46 3.22
CA VAL A 113 22.08 -8.27 2.50
C VAL A 113 21.36 -8.03 1.18
N GLU A 114 20.98 -9.09 0.46
CA GLU A 114 20.23 -8.95 -0.80
C GLU A 114 18.82 -8.40 -0.58
N ALA A 115 18.12 -8.83 0.47
CA ALA A 115 16.84 -8.24 0.82
C ALA A 115 17.02 -6.76 1.23
N ALA A 116 18.04 -6.44 2.02
CA ALA A 116 18.31 -5.07 2.45
C ALA A 116 18.66 -4.15 1.27
N ALA A 117 19.49 -4.61 0.33
CA ALA A 117 19.83 -3.87 -0.89
C ALA A 117 18.58 -3.51 -1.71
N ARG A 118 17.65 -4.47 -1.84
CA ARG A 118 16.38 -4.26 -2.54
C ARG A 118 15.47 -3.31 -1.78
N THR A 119 15.37 -3.44 -0.46
CA THR A 119 14.49 -2.63 0.38
C THR A 119 14.96 -1.19 0.47
N TYR A 120 16.25 -0.96 0.71
CA TYR A 120 16.77 0.38 0.98
C TYR A 120 17.22 1.12 -0.29
N PHE A 121 17.70 0.40 -1.31
CA PHE A 121 18.32 1.03 -2.50
C PHE A 121 17.74 0.60 -3.85
N ALA A 122 16.78 -0.33 -3.87
CA ALA A 122 16.19 -0.87 -5.10
C ALA A 122 17.23 -1.50 -6.03
N LYS A 123 18.27 -2.09 -5.43
CA LYS A 123 19.42 -2.70 -6.10
C LYS A 123 19.59 -4.15 -5.69
N HIS A 124 20.33 -4.90 -6.48
CA HIS A 124 20.90 -6.17 -6.03
C HIS A 124 22.13 -5.94 -5.15
N ALA A 125 22.44 -6.85 -4.24
CA ALA A 125 23.61 -6.76 -3.36
C ALA A 125 24.93 -6.64 -4.13
N LYS A 126 24.98 -7.22 -5.33
CA LYS A 126 26.12 -7.10 -6.27
C LYS A 126 26.36 -5.68 -6.82
N GLU A 127 25.38 -4.80 -6.69
CA GLU A 127 25.38 -3.43 -7.24
C GLU A 127 25.56 -2.36 -6.14
N LEU A 128 25.75 -2.79 -4.89
CA LEU A 128 25.94 -1.88 -3.75
C LEU A 128 27.24 -1.09 -3.90
N THR A 129 27.22 0.18 -3.49
CA THR A 129 28.45 0.96 -3.30
C THR A 129 29.04 0.74 -1.91
N ILE A 130 30.29 1.17 -1.68
CA ILE A 130 30.95 1.13 -0.36
C ILE A 130 30.10 1.84 0.70
N ALA A 131 29.54 3.01 0.36
CA ALA A 131 28.69 3.79 1.25
C ALA A 131 27.39 3.05 1.61
N GLU A 132 26.76 2.41 0.64
CA GLU A 132 25.52 1.64 0.83
C GLU A 132 25.77 0.36 1.64
N ALA A 133 26.86 -0.35 1.37
CA ALA A 133 27.29 -1.52 2.12
C ALA A 133 27.60 -1.18 3.59
N ALA A 134 28.28 -0.05 3.84
CA ALA A 134 28.59 0.42 5.18
C ALA A 134 27.32 0.80 5.97
N LEU A 135 26.31 1.38 5.30
CA LEU A 135 25.02 1.65 5.93
C LEU A 135 24.36 0.34 6.35
N ILE A 136 24.21 -0.61 5.41
CA ILE A 136 23.54 -1.89 5.65
C ILE A 136 24.25 -2.66 6.78
N ALA A 137 25.59 -2.77 6.74
CA ALA A 137 26.35 -3.41 7.80
C ALA A 137 26.14 -2.74 9.17
N GLY A 138 26.02 -1.41 9.18
CA GLY A 138 25.72 -0.63 10.38
C GLY A 138 24.38 -0.96 11.03
N LEU A 139 23.40 -1.48 10.27
CA LEU A 139 22.08 -1.85 10.78
C LEU A 139 22.12 -3.08 11.68
N GLY A 140 23.08 -4.00 11.49
CA GLY A 140 23.10 -5.31 12.14
C GLY A 140 23.02 -5.29 13.67
N GLN A 141 23.67 -4.33 14.32
CA GLN A 141 23.70 -4.20 15.77
C GLN A 141 22.34 -3.78 16.37
N SER A 142 21.65 -2.85 15.70
CA SER A 142 20.34 -2.36 16.15
C SER A 142 19.52 -1.88 14.95
N PRO A 143 18.86 -2.82 14.23
CA PRO A 143 18.20 -2.50 12.96
C PRO A 143 17.09 -1.46 13.10
N SER A 144 16.40 -1.42 14.24
CA SER A 144 15.35 -0.44 14.53
C SER A 144 15.91 0.94 14.89
N ALA A 145 16.98 1.01 15.69
CA ALA A 145 17.57 2.29 16.11
C ALA A 145 18.27 3.01 14.96
N PHE A 146 18.92 2.25 14.07
CA PHE A 146 19.66 2.78 12.93
C PHE A 146 18.87 2.75 11.62
N ASN A 147 17.56 2.52 11.65
CA ASN A 147 16.74 2.51 10.43
C ASN A 147 16.75 3.89 9.76
N PRO A 148 17.21 4.02 8.51
CA PRO A 148 17.34 5.31 7.82
C PRO A 148 15.98 6.00 7.54
N TYR A 149 14.87 5.26 7.54
CA TYR A 149 13.53 5.85 7.39
C TYR A 149 13.00 6.47 8.68
N ARG A 150 13.43 5.95 9.84
CA ARG A 150 13.00 6.45 11.16
C ARG A 150 13.99 7.45 11.74
N ASN A 151 15.27 7.13 11.72
CA ASN A 151 16.34 7.90 12.34
C ASN A 151 17.50 8.16 11.35
N PRO A 152 17.33 9.09 10.38
CA PRO A 152 18.34 9.32 9.33
C PRO A 152 19.71 9.71 9.89
N SER A 153 19.76 10.59 10.89
CA SER A 153 21.02 11.06 11.49
C SER A 153 21.76 9.95 12.24
N ALA A 154 21.04 9.07 12.93
CA ALA A 154 21.64 7.93 13.64
C ALA A 154 22.20 6.90 12.64
N ALA A 155 21.45 6.64 11.56
CA ALA A 155 21.88 5.76 10.48
C ALA A 155 23.14 6.28 9.79
N GLN A 156 23.19 7.58 9.47
CA GLN A 156 24.35 8.22 8.85
C GLN A 156 25.59 8.21 9.76
N ASN A 157 25.43 8.55 11.04
CA ASN A 157 26.53 8.48 12.01
C ASN A 157 27.08 7.05 12.11
N ARG A 158 26.19 6.05 12.10
CA ARG A 158 26.58 4.65 12.16
C ARG A 158 27.30 4.20 10.88
N GLN A 159 26.82 4.61 9.71
CA GLN A 159 27.48 4.39 8.43
C GLN A 159 28.91 4.94 8.43
N ILE A 160 29.11 6.18 8.88
CA ILE A 160 30.43 6.81 8.95
C ILE A 160 31.38 6.05 9.89
N GLN A 161 30.86 5.52 11.01
CA GLN A 161 31.66 4.67 11.90
C GLN A 161 32.14 3.40 11.21
N VAL A 162 31.28 2.74 10.42
CA VAL A 162 31.66 1.55 9.65
C VAL A 162 32.72 1.90 8.61
N LEU A 163 32.53 2.99 7.84
CA LEU A 163 33.49 3.46 6.85
C LEU A 163 34.85 3.77 7.49
N ARG A 164 34.86 4.46 8.62
CA ARG A 164 36.09 4.79 9.35
C ARG A 164 36.81 3.52 9.78
N ARG A 165 36.06 2.54 10.28
CA ARG A 165 36.63 1.27 10.71
C ARG A 165 37.23 0.46 9.55
N MET A 166 36.57 0.44 8.40
CA MET A 166 37.12 -0.18 7.18
C MET A 166 38.42 0.50 6.73
N ARG A 167 38.50 1.83 6.82
CA ARG A 167 39.71 2.60 6.51
C ARG A 167 40.83 2.32 7.51
N ASP A 168 40.56 2.35 8.81
CA ASP A 168 41.55 2.12 9.86
C ASP A 168 42.14 0.70 9.80
N LEU A 169 41.40 -0.27 9.25
CA LEU A 169 41.86 -1.64 8.99
C LEU A 169 42.61 -1.79 7.65
N GLY A 170 42.72 -0.72 6.85
CA GLY A 170 43.35 -0.72 5.53
C GLY A 170 42.53 -1.46 4.46
N TRP A 171 41.22 -1.63 4.67
CA TRP A 171 40.34 -2.36 3.74
C TRP A 171 39.74 -1.49 2.64
N ILE A 172 39.77 -0.17 2.84
CA ILE A 172 39.51 0.88 1.84
C ILE A 172 40.59 1.96 1.98
N SER A 173 40.89 2.66 0.89
CA SER A 173 41.80 3.80 0.85
C SER A 173 41.17 5.08 1.43
N ASP A 174 41.99 6.08 1.74
CA ASP A 174 41.51 7.40 2.17
C ASP A 174 40.62 8.06 1.10
N GLY A 175 40.96 7.90 -0.18
CA GLY A 175 40.15 8.42 -1.29
C GLY A 175 38.78 7.74 -1.39
N GLU A 176 38.72 6.42 -1.24
CA GLU A 176 37.44 5.68 -1.20
C GLU A 176 36.60 6.05 0.02
N TYR A 177 37.24 6.27 1.18
CA TYR A 177 36.57 6.75 2.39
C TYR A 177 35.92 8.12 2.17
N ASP A 178 36.67 9.10 1.64
CA ASP A 178 36.17 10.44 1.39
C ASP A 178 35.04 10.45 0.35
N GLN A 179 35.16 9.63 -0.70
CA GLN A 179 34.12 9.45 -1.70
C GLN A 179 32.86 8.80 -1.08
N ALA A 180 33.01 7.78 -0.24
CA ALA A 180 31.89 7.09 0.38
C ALA A 180 31.15 7.96 1.41
N VAL A 181 31.88 8.78 2.19
CA VAL A 181 31.29 9.72 3.16
C VAL A 181 30.54 10.85 2.46
N SER A 182 31.04 11.33 1.32
CA SER A 182 30.40 12.39 0.53
C SER A 182 29.24 11.91 -0.36
N GLN A 183 29.10 10.60 -0.56
CA GLN A 183 28.03 10.01 -1.36
C GLN A 183 26.66 10.26 -0.71
N LYS A 184 25.78 11.02 -1.40
CA LYS A 184 24.38 11.16 -1.00
C LYS A 184 23.62 9.87 -1.31
N LEU A 185 23.14 9.18 -0.28
CA LEU A 185 22.36 7.96 -0.42
C LEU A 185 20.91 8.29 -0.81
N ALA A 186 20.42 7.66 -1.89
CA ALA A 186 19.04 7.77 -2.33
C ALA A 186 18.25 6.52 -1.90
N TYR A 187 17.34 6.68 -0.94
CA TYR A 187 16.53 5.57 -0.46
C TYR A 187 15.37 5.27 -1.41
N LYS A 188 15.35 4.07 -1.97
CA LYS A 188 14.31 3.60 -2.87
C LYS A 188 14.10 2.12 -2.64
N SER A 189 12.86 1.65 -2.53
CA SER A 189 12.58 0.22 -2.47
C SER A 189 12.34 -0.36 -3.86
N MET A 190 12.83 -1.58 -4.09
CA MET A 190 12.49 -2.37 -5.26
C MET A 190 10.99 -2.66 -5.19
N THR A 191 10.26 -2.34 -6.26
CA THR A 191 8.83 -2.67 -6.35
C THR A 191 8.66 -4.17 -6.32
N VAL A 192 8.29 -4.71 -5.16
CA VAL A 192 7.75 -6.06 -5.09
C VAL A 192 6.38 -5.98 -5.73
N SER A 193 6.20 -6.69 -6.85
CA SER A 193 4.86 -7.06 -7.29
C SER A 193 4.30 -7.97 -6.20
N ASN A 194 3.74 -7.37 -5.16
CA ASN A 194 2.73 -8.04 -4.37
C ASN A 194 1.58 -8.20 -5.35
N GLY A 195 1.24 -9.46 -5.67
CA GLY A 195 0.00 -9.74 -6.40
C GLY A 195 -1.20 -9.11 -5.70
N ASP A 196 -2.36 -9.21 -6.33
CA ASP A 196 -3.63 -8.80 -5.73
C ASP A 196 -3.71 -9.36 -4.29
N GLY A 197 -3.81 -8.48 -3.27
CA GLY A 197 -3.80 -8.91 -1.86
C GLY A 197 -2.95 -8.07 -0.88
N GLY A 198 -2.38 -6.95 -1.29
CA GLY A 198 -1.55 -6.10 -0.41
C GLY A 198 -2.20 -5.74 0.93
N TRP A 199 -3.49 -5.33 0.92
CA TRP A 199 -4.22 -5.05 2.17
C TRP A 199 -4.53 -6.31 2.98
N TYR A 200 -4.82 -7.44 2.32
CA TYR A 200 -5.10 -8.71 3.00
C TYR A 200 -3.89 -9.14 3.83
N PHE A 201 -2.71 -9.21 3.22
CA PHE A 201 -1.50 -9.65 3.91
C PHE A 201 -1.03 -8.64 4.95
N GLU A 202 -1.26 -7.35 4.73
CA GLU A 202 -0.99 -6.35 5.77
C GLU A 202 -1.91 -6.54 6.99
N GLU A 203 -3.17 -6.91 6.78
CA GLU A 203 -4.08 -7.22 7.89
C GLU A 203 -3.68 -8.51 8.62
N VAL A 204 -3.32 -9.57 7.88
CA VAL A 204 -2.78 -10.82 8.46
C VAL A 204 -1.54 -10.51 9.32
N ARG A 205 -0.62 -9.69 8.80
CA ARG A 205 0.57 -9.26 9.53
C ARG A 205 0.21 -8.53 10.82
N ARG A 206 -0.73 -7.60 10.79
CA ARG A 206 -1.20 -6.88 11.98
C ARG A 206 -1.81 -7.80 13.02
N GLN A 207 -2.67 -8.72 12.59
CA GLN A 207 -3.30 -9.72 13.48
C GLN A 207 -2.25 -10.65 14.11
N LEU A 208 -1.25 -11.08 13.34
CA LEU A 208 -0.15 -11.88 13.88
C LEU A 208 0.66 -11.08 14.92
N ILE A 209 0.95 -9.80 14.67
CA ILE A 209 1.69 -8.97 15.64
C ILE A 209 0.91 -8.84 16.94
N GLU A 210 -0.40 -8.64 16.85
CA GLU A 210 -1.27 -8.60 18.02
C GLU A 210 -1.32 -9.96 18.73
N MET A 211 -1.50 -11.04 17.99
CA MET A 211 -1.53 -12.41 18.51
C MET A 211 -0.22 -12.77 19.25
N PHE A 212 0.92 -12.38 18.70
CA PHE A 212 2.23 -12.62 19.29
C PHE A 212 2.71 -11.51 20.23
N SER A 213 1.85 -10.53 20.58
CA SER A 213 2.19 -9.54 21.60
C SER A 213 2.51 -10.22 22.93
N GLU A 214 3.34 -9.58 23.75
CA GLU A 214 3.79 -10.16 25.03
C GLU A 214 2.61 -10.56 25.94
N GLU A 215 1.57 -9.72 25.97
CA GLU A 215 0.35 -9.99 26.73
C GLU A 215 -0.39 -11.23 26.21
N ASN A 216 -0.62 -11.30 24.89
CA ASN A 216 -1.35 -12.41 24.29
C ASN A 216 -0.55 -13.72 24.33
N CYS A 217 0.77 -13.69 24.16
CA CYS A 217 1.61 -14.87 24.32
C CYS A 217 1.51 -15.42 25.75
N LYS A 218 1.64 -14.58 26.78
CA LYS A 218 1.50 -15.00 28.18
C LYS A 218 0.11 -15.56 28.47
N LYS A 219 -0.94 -14.90 27.97
CA LYS A 219 -2.33 -15.36 28.13
C LYS A 219 -2.57 -16.74 27.50
N ASN A 220 -1.91 -17.03 26.38
CA ASN A 220 -2.03 -18.29 25.66
C ASN A 220 -0.97 -19.34 26.06
N GLY A 221 -0.11 -19.05 27.04
CA GLY A 221 0.89 -20.00 27.55
C GLY A 221 2.12 -20.16 26.66
N TYR A 222 2.44 -19.18 25.82
CA TYR A 222 3.65 -19.14 25.00
C TYR A 222 4.71 -18.22 25.62
N ASP A 223 5.95 -18.69 25.72
CA ASP A 223 7.12 -17.84 25.98
C ASP A 223 8.20 -18.15 24.95
N PHE A 224 8.27 -17.31 23.92
CA PHE A 224 9.26 -17.44 22.86
C PHE A 224 10.52 -16.58 23.12
N GLY A 225 10.53 -15.74 24.17
CA GLY A 225 11.58 -14.75 24.42
C GLY A 225 11.69 -13.61 23.38
N ILE A 226 10.86 -13.63 22.33
CA ILE A 226 10.62 -12.57 21.35
C ILE A 226 9.11 -12.42 21.15
N TYR A 227 8.65 -11.19 20.94
CA TYR A 227 7.22 -10.85 20.95
C TYR A 227 6.89 -9.81 19.89
N GLY A 228 5.60 -9.69 19.59
CA GLY A 228 5.05 -8.72 18.65
C GLY A 228 5.65 -8.87 17.26
N GLU A 229 6.15 -7.76 16.73
CA GLU A 229 6.74 -7.71 15.39
C GLU A 229 7.94 -8.63 15.22
N ASP A 230 8.83 -8.70 16.21
CA ASP A 230 10.03 -9.55 16.14
C ASP A 230 9.65 -11.04 16.10
N ALA A 231 8.64 -11.45 16.87
CA ALA A 231 8.15 -12.82 16.85
C ALA A 231 7.60 -13.24 15.48
N VAL A 232 6.77 -12.38 14.86
CA VAL A 232 6.14 -12.68 13.57
C VAL A 232 7.18 -12.91 12.47
N TYR A 233 8.32 -12.21 12.52
CA TYR A 233 9.33 -12.31 11.47
C TYR A 233 10.50 -13.25 11.79
N GLU A 234 10.84 -13.46 13.06
CA GLU A 234 12.03 -14.26 13.42
C GLU A 234 11.70 -15.72 13.79
N LEU A 235 10.45 -16.04 14.14
CA LEU A 235 10.07 -17.42 14.54
C LEU A 235 10.00 -18.42 13.37
N GLY A 236 10.19 -17.97 12.13
CA GLY A 236 10.14 -18.86 10.96
C GLY A 236 8.76 -19.48 10.72
N LEU A 237 7.68 -18.77 11.08
CA LEU A 237 6.31 -19.25 10.98
C LEU A 237 5.91 -19.56 9.53
N THR A 238 5.15 -20.64 9.34
CA THR A 238 4.39 -20.87 8.11
C THR A 238 2.94 -20.46 8.35
N VAL A 239 2.49 -19.44 7.61
CA VAL A 239 1.15 -18.87 7.77
C VAL A 239 0.27 -19.34 6.62
N HIS A 240 -0.78 -20.10 6.95
CA HIS A 240 -1.85 -20.47 6.02
C HIS A 240 -3.03 -19.54 6.25
N THR A 241 -3.56 -18.95 5.18
CA THR A 241 -4.69 -18.00 5.22
C THR A 241 -5.84 -18.52 4.39
N ALA A 242 -7.08 -18.12 4.72
CA ALA A 242 -8.27 -18.47 3.94
C ALA A 242 -8.42 -17.69 2.62
N MET A 243 -7.50 -16.77 2.34
CA MET A 243 -7.47 -15.99 1.10
C MET A 243 -7.61 -16.87 -0.14
N ASP A 244 -8.63 -16.59 -0.95
CA ASP A 244 -8.79 -17.21 -2.26
C ASP A 244 -8.23 -16.24 -3.33
N PRO A 245 -7.18 -16.64 -4.09
CA PRO A 245 -6.56 -15.76 -5.07
C PRO A 245 -7.50 -15.28 -6.18
N PHE A 246 -8.45 -16.12 -6.59
CA PHE A 246 -9.40 -15.77 -7.64
C PHE A 246 -10.39 -14.71 -7.15
N GLN A 247 -10.99 -14.92 -5.97
CA GLN A 247 -11.88 -13.96 -5.33
C GLN A 247 -11.14 -12.67 -4.99
N GLN A 248 -9.89 -12.71 -4.54
CA GLN A 248 -9.11 -11.49 -4.29
C GLN A 248 -8.88 -10.68 -5.56
N SER A 249 -8.53 -11.34 -6.67
CA SER A 249 -8.32 -10.64 -7.94
C SER A 249 -9.63 -10.06 -8.47
N ALA A 250 -10.72 -10.84 -8.45
CA ALA A 250 -12.06 -10.38 -8.80
C ALA A 250 -12.50 -9.20 -7.91
N ALA A 251 -12.19 -9.26 -6.62
CA ALA A 251 -12.53 -8.21 -5.67
C ALA A 251 -11.78 -6.90 -5.97
N THR A 252 -10.49 -7.02 -6.26
CA THR A 252 -9.62 -5.89 -6.61
C THR A 252 -10.09 -5.24 -7.92
N ALA A 253 -10.35 -6.05 -8.94
CA ALA A 253 -10.86 -5.58 -10.23
C ALA A 253 -12.24 -4.92 -10.09
N GLY A 254 -13.17 -5.54 -9.36
CA GLY A 254 -14.52 -5.02 -9.14
C GLY A 254 -14.54 -3.69 -8.41
N LEU A 255 -13.77 -3.57 -7.32
CA LEU A 255 -13.66 -2.31 -6.58
C LEU A 255 -13.03 -1.21 -7.44
N ARG A 256 -11.93 -1.50 -8.14
CA ARG A 256 -11.27 -0.53 -9.03
C ARG A 256 -12.21 -0.04 -10.12
N HIS A 257 -12.85 -0.97 -10.83
CA HIS A 257 -13.82 -0.65 -11.88
C HIS A 257 -14.96 0.23 -11.34
N GLY A 258 -15.54 -0.12 -10.19
CA GLY A 258 -16.61 0.66 -9.56
C GLY A 258 -16.17 2.08 -9.17
N LEU A 259 -14.95 2.26 -8.65
CA LEU A 259 -14.41 3.57 -8.30
C LEU A 259 -14.06 4.41 -9.53
N GLU A 260 -13.52 3.80 -10.58
CA GLU A 260 -13.27 4.47 -11.88
C GLU A 260 -14.57 4.92 -12.53
N ASP A 261 -15.59 4.06 -12.56
CA ASP A 261 -16.92 4.38 -13.10
C ASP A 261 -17.63 5.46 -12.27
N ALA A 262 -17.55 5.38 -10.94
CA ALA A 262 -18.05 6.43 -10.06
C ALA A 262 -17.35 7.76 -10.38
N THR A 263 -16.03 7.76 -10.49
CA THR A 263 -15.24 8.95 -10.82
C THR A 263 -15.67 9.56 -12.15
N ARG A 264 -15.82 8.74 -13.20
CA ARG A 264 -16.27 9.19 -14.51
C ARG A 264 -17.67 9.80 -14.49
N ARG A 265 -18.59 9.24 -13.68
CA ARG A 265 -19.95 9.80 -13.50
C ARG A 265 -19.95 11.15 -12.78
N HIS A 266 -18.98 11.41 -11.90
CA HIS A 266 -18.82 12.68 -11.20
C HIS A 266 -18.11 13.75 -12.05
N GLY A 267 -17.47 13.34 -13.15
CA GLY A 267 -16.85 14.23 -14.13
C GLY A 267 -15.36 14.46 -13.92
N TRP A 268 -14.82 15.37 -14.74
CA TRP A 268 -13.40 15.71 -14.78
C TRP A 268 -13.06 16.79 -13.75
N LEU A 269 -12.11 16.49 -12.88
CA LEU A 269 -11.63 17.38 -11.82
C LEU A 269 -10.49 18.30 -12.30
N GLY A 270 -9.91 18.03 -13.47
CA GLY A 270 -8.76 18.76 -13.99
C GLY A 270 -7.51 17.88 -14.09
N ALA A 271 -6.50 18.39 -14.80
CA ALA A 271 -5.21 17.74 -14.86
C ALA A 271 -4.55 17.73 -13.47
N PRO A 272 -3.94 16.62 -13.03
CA PRO A 272 -3.31 16.54 -11.71
C PRO A 272 -2.10 17.47 -11.54
N ASP A 273 -1.47 17.91 -12.63
CA ASP A 273 -0.33 18.83 -12.60
C ASP A 273 -0.26 19.63 -13.91
N HIS A 274 0.46 20.75 -13.88
CA HIS A 274 0.71 21.62 -15.04
C HIS A 274 2.16 22.08 -15.03
N LEU A 275 2.87 21.82 -16.13
CA LEU A 275 4.29 22.12 -16.26
C LEU A 275 4.52 23.32 -17.17
N GLU A 276 5.52 24.12 -16.80
CA GLU A 276 6.09 25.15 -17.67
C GLU A 276 7.01 24.52 -18.72
N PRO A 277 7.18 25.13 -19.91
CA PRO A 277 8.00 24.58 -21.00
C PRO A 277 9.44 24.21 -20.59
N SER A 278 10.04 24.96 -19.67
CA SER A 278 11.38 24.70 -19.15
C SER A 278 11.49 23.38 -18.36
N GLN A 279 10.36 22.85 -17.88
CA GLN A 279 10.30 21.64 -17.06
C GLN A 279 10.07 20.36 -17.88
N TYR A 280 9.68 20.48 -19.16
CA TYR A 280 9.28 19.34 -20.00
C TYR A 280 10.38 18.29 -20.14
N ALA A 281 11.59 18.73 -20.49
CA ALA A 281 12.72 17.82 -20.68
C ALA A 281 13.10 17.08 -19.39
N LYS A 282 13.02 17.77 -18.23
CA LYS A 282 13.30 17.18 -16.92
C LYS A 282 12.25 16.14 -16.53
N PHE A 283 10.97 16.44 -16.77
CA PHE A 283 9.87 15.51 -16.51
C PHE A 283 9.99 14.23 -17.35
N LEU A 284 10.17 14.37 -18.67
CA LEU A 284 10.24 13.25 -19.60
C LEU A 284 11.47 12.35 -19.35
N LYS A 285 12.63 12.94 -19.03
CA LYS A 285 13.83 12.15 -18.69
C LYS A 285 13.72 11.44 -17.35
N LYS A 286 13.16 12.09 -16.32
CA LYS A 286 13.01 11.48 -14.98
C LYS A 286 12.07 10.27 -14.98
N LYS A 287 11.05 10.29 -15.85
CA LYS A 287 10.02 9.25 -15.89
C LYS A 287 10.55 7.90 -16.36
N ASN A 288 11.52 7.87 -17.29
CA ASN A 288 12.07 6.65 -17.91
C ASN A 288 10.97 5.65 -18.32
N PHE A 289 9.96 6.16 -19.02
CA PHE A 289 8.76 5.43 -19.37
C PHE A 289 9.08 4.17 -20.21
N LYS A 290 8.43 3.06 -19.88
CA LYS A 290 8.46 1.84 -20.69
C LYS A 290 7.08 1.56 -21.27
N LEU A 291 7.03 1.14 -22.54
CA LEU A 291 5.75 0.85 -23.21
C LEU A 291 4.91 -0.21 -22.47
N SER A 292 5.57 -1.15 -21.79
CA SER A 292 4.92 -2.18 -20.98
C SER A 292 4.12 -1.65 -19.77
N GLU A 293 4.30 -0.38 -19.38
CA GLU A 293 3.46 0.28 -18.37
C GLU A 293 2.00 0.45 -18.83
N LEU A 294 1.73 0.38 -20.14
CA LEU A 294 0.37 0.48 -20.70
C LEU A 294 -0.29 -0.88 -20.91
N ASP A 295 0.43 -1.98 -20.64
CA ASP A 295 -0.13 -3.33 -20.75
C ASP A 295 -1.08 -3.62 -19.57
N ASN A 296 -1.97 -4.60 -19.71
CA ASN A 296 -2.94 -5.00 -18.68
C ASN A 296 -3.76 -3.83 -18.09
N ASN A 297 -4.21 -2.90 -18.95
CA ASN A 297 -4.92 -1.67 -18.57
C ASN A 297 -4.12 -0.76 -17.64
N GLY A 298 -2.79 -0.82 -17.68
CA GLY A 298 -1.90 0.06 -16.94
C GLY A 298 -2.05 1.53 -17.35
N TRP A 299 -1.87 2.41 -16.38
CA TRP A 299 -1.98 3.87 -16.54
C TRP A 299 -0.62 4.50 -16.34
N THR A 300 -0.35 5.57 -17.10
CA THR A 300 0.88 6.34 -16.97
C THR A 300 0.59 7.83 -17.13
N LYS A 301 1.47 8.69 -16.61
CA LYS A 301 1.33 10.15 -16.78
C LYS A 301 1.90 10.61 -18.12
N ALA A 302 1.16 11.36 -18.92
CA ALA A 302 1.64 11.93 -20.16
C ALA A 302 1.60 13.47 -20.12
N LEU A 303 2.58 14.11 -20.74
CA LEU A 303 2.60 15.56 -20.89
C LEU A 303 1.84 15.96 -22.15
N VAL A 304 0.86 16.84 -22.04
CA VAL A 304 0.12 17.41 -23.16
C VAL A 304 1.02 18.42 -23.88
N SER A 305 1.37 18.13 -25.14
CA SER A 305 2.22 19.01 -25.95
C SER A 305 1.41 19.93 -26.86
N TYR A 306 0.23 19.48 -27.31
CA TYR A 306 -0.63 20.25 -28.20
C TYR A 306 -2.08 19.79 -28.08
N VAL A 307 -3.03 20.73 -28.15
CA VAL A 307 -4.47 20.45 -28.07
C VAL A 307 -5.20 21.11 -29.24
N ALA A 308 -6.06 20.34 -29.90
CA ALA A 308 -7.02 20.84 -30.89
C ALA A 308 -8.42 20.28 -30.57
N LYS A 309 -9.45 20.76 -31.26
CA LYS A 309 -10.84 20.32 -31.00
C LYS A 309 -11.01 18.80 -31.03
N GLY A 310 -10.33 18.14 -31.97
CA GLY A 310 -10.42 16.69 -32.18
C GLY A 310 -9.64 15.82 -31.17
N GLY A 311 -8.78 16.39 -30.33
CA GLY A 311 -7.96 15.64 -29.38
C GLY A 311 -6.68 16.34 -28.96
N ALA A 312 -5.83 15.63 -28.23
CA ALA A 312 -4.56 16.13 -27.71
C ALA A 312 -3.39 15.23 -28.08
N ASN A 313 -2.29 15.83 -28.54
CA ASN A 313 -1.00 15.17 -28.66
C ASN A 313 -0.32 15.17 -27.30
N VAL A 314 0.24 14.01 -26.92
CA VAL A 314 0.91 13.83 -25.64
C VAL A 314 2.29 13.20 -25.81
N MET A 315 3.18 13.43 -24.85
CA MET A 315 4.51 12.86 -24.78
C MET A 315 4.62 11.94 -23.56
N LEU A 316 5.04 10.69 -23.81
CA LEU A 316 5.28 9.67 -22.78
C LEU A 316 6.76 9.60 -22.40
N SER A 317 7.64 9.79 -23.39
CA SER A 317 9.09 10.01 -23.27
C SER A 317 9.51 11.08 -24.31
N PRO A 318 10.79 11.49 -24.38
CA PRO A 318 11.25 12.37 -25.45
C PRO A 318 11.04 11.79 -26.86
N GLU A 319 11.10 10.46 -26.99
CA GLU A 319 10.97 9.72 -28.25
C GLU A 319 9.54 9.23 -28.51
N GLN A 320 8.81 8.86 -27.45
CA GLN A 320 7.49 8.23 -27.56
C GLN A 320 6.36 9.25 -27.44
N LYS A 321 5.58 9.36 -28.51
CA LYS A 321 4.41 10.25 -28.64
C LYS A 321 3.11 9.44 -28.67
N GLY A 322 2.05 10.05 -28.16
CA GLY A 322 0.71 9.47 -28.18
C GLY A 322 -0.35 10.49 -28.55
N PHE A 323 -1.56 10.00 -28.82
CA PHE A 323 -2.71 10.82 -29.16
C PHE A 323 -3.94 10.39 -28.36
N VAL A 324 -4.61 11.38 -27.75
CA VAL A 324 -5.85 11.19 -27.01
C VAL A 324 -6.99 11.82 -27.81
N PRO A 325 -7.85 11.02 -28.47
CA PRO A 325 -8.94 11.56 -29.27
C PRO A 325 -10.07 12.08 -28.37
N VAL A 326 -10.75 13.13 -28.81
CA VAL A 326 -11.87 13.74 -28.07
C VAL A 326 -13.02 12.75 -27.83
N SER A 327 -13.17 11.74 -28.70
CA SER A 327 -14.15 10.65 -28.54
C SER A 327 -13.98 9.84 -27.25
N THR A 328 -12.79 9.85 -26.64
CA THR A 328 -12.51 9.20 -25.35
C THR A 328 -12.76 10.12 -24.15
N MET A 329 -13.06 11.40 -24.39
CA MET A 329 -13.24 12.43 -23.35
C MET A 329 -14.71 12.73 -23.04
N ASN A 330 -15.67 11.96 -23.57
CA ASN A 330 -17.11 12.21 -23.41
C ASN A 330 -17.57 12.28 -21.94
N TRP A 331 -16.87 11.57 -21.06
CA TRP A 331 -17.12 11.52 -19.62
C TRP A 331 -16.53 12.72 -18.86
N ALA A 332 -15.56 13.43 -19.46
CA ALA A 332 -14.79 14.50 -18.83
C ALA A 332 -15.56 15.84 -18.72
N ARG A 333 -16.82 15.74 -18.27
CA ARG A 333 -17.74 16.86 -18.08
C ARG A 333 -17.42 17.58 -16.77
N LYS A 334 -17.76 18.86 -16.68
CA LYS A 334 -17.53 19.63 -15.44
C LYS A 334 -18.49 19.15 -14.34
N PRO A 335 -17.98 18.85 -13.13
CA PRO A 335 -18.83 18.53 -11.99
C PRO A 335 -19.80 19.69 -11.70
N ASN A 336 -21.06 19.36 -11.41
CA ASN A 336 -22.05 20.34 -11.02
C ASN A 336 -22.06 20.51 -9.49
N LYS A 337 -21.57 21.67 -9.03
CA LYS A 337 -21.45 21.98 -7.59
C LYS A 337 -22.79 22.10 -6.85
N ARG A 338 -23.93 22.20 -7.56
CA ARG A 338 -25.26 22.39 -6.95
C ARG A 338 -25.97 21.09 -6.60
N VAL A 339 -25.61 19.99 -7.26
CA VAL A 339 -26.27 18.68 -7.07
C VAL A 339 -25.18 17.61 -7.00
N SER A 340 -25.06 17.00 -5.82
CA SER A 340 -24.08 15.94 -5.56
C SER A 340 -24.19 14.82 -6.59
N GLY A 341 -23.05 14.36 -7.11
CA GLY A 341 -23.01 13.28 -8.09
C GLY A 341 -23.49 13.62 -9.50
N SER A 342 -23.73 14.90 -9.80
CA SER A 342 -24.17 15.33 -11.14
C SER A 342 -23.08 16.10 -11.90
N VAL A 343 -23.17 16.08 -13.22
CA VAL A 343 -22.28 16.77 -14.16
C VAL A 343 -23.07 17.69 -15.07
N THR A 344 -22.38 18.61 -15.75
CA THR A 344 -23.03 19.40 -16.81
C THR A 344 -23.63 18.50 -17.90
N ALA A 345 -24.80 18.86 -18.43
CA ALA A 345 -25.46 18.11 -19.51
C ALA A 345 -24.67 18.15 -20.84
N ILE A 346 -23.74 19.09 -20.97
CA ILE A 346 -22.93 19.29 -22.17
C ILE A 346 -21.93 18.14 -22.33
N VAL A 347 -22.09 17.35 -23.39
CA VAL A 347 -21.12 16.34 -23.80
C VAL A 347 -19.87 17.03 -24.34
N VAL A 348 -18.70 16.58 -23.92
CA VAL A 348 -17.42 17.09 -24.44
C VAL A 348 -17.26 16.68 -25.91
N ARG A 349 -17.19 17.68 -26.79
CA ARG A 349 -16.88 17.51 -28.23
C ARG A 349 -15.65 18.33 -28.67
N ASP A 350 -15.06 19.07 -27.75
CA ASP A 350 -13.92 19.94 -27.99
C ASP A 350 -12.89 19.74 -26.87
N ALA A 351 -11.77 19.08 -27.20
CA ALA A 351 -10.74 18.77 -26.21
C ALA A 351 -10.08 20.03 -25.61
N THR A 352 -10.15 21.19 -26.28
CA THR A 352 -9.61 22.46 -25.75
C THR A 352 -10.36 22.97 -24.52
N THR A 353 -11.57 22.46 -24.28
CA THR A 353 -12.36 22.77 -23.08
C THR A 353 -11.98 21.92 -21.87
N VAL A 354 -11.19 20.86 -22.07
CA VAL A 354 -10.80 19.87 -21.06
C VAL A 354 -9.31 19.95 -20.74
N LEU A 355 -8.48 20.11 -21.76
CA LEU A 355 -7.01 20.03 -21.67
C LEU A 355 -6.34 21.26 -22.26
N ARG A 356 -5.12 21.54 -21.80
CA ARG A 356 -4.24 22.61 -22.31
C ARG A 356 -2.80 22.10 -22.45
N PRO A 357 -1.99 22.68 -23.37
CA PRO A 357 -0.56 22.40 -23.42
C PRO A 357 0.09 22.65 -22.05
N GLY A 358 0.99 21.75 -21.62
CA GLY A 358 1.60 21.78 -20.30
C GLY A 358 0.91 20.91 -19.24
N ASP A 359 -0.34 20.52 -19.46
CA ASP A 359 -1.04 19.61 -18.54
C ASP A 359 -0.34 18.24 -18.47
N VAL A 360 -0.23 17.70 -17.27
CA VAL A 360 0.20 16.31 -17.06
C VAL A 360 -1.05 15.50 -16.75
N ILE A 361 -1.39 14.53 -17.59
CA ILE A 361 -2.63 13.76 -17.48
C ILE A 361 -2.37 12.27 -17.34
N TRP A 362 -3.29 11.55 -16.71
CA TRP A 362 -3.27 10.10 -16.74
C TRP A 362 -3.82 9.60 -18.07
N VAL A 363 -3.12 8.65 -18.68
CA VAL A 363 -3.52 8.00 -19.91
C VAL A 363 -3.34 6.51 -19.81
N SER A 364 -4.19 5.78 -20.54
CA SER A 364 -4.09 4.35 -20.73
C SER A 364 -4.23 4.02 -22.22
N ARG A 365 -3.98 2.77 -22.62
CA ARG A 365 -4.01 2.36 -24.02
C ARG A 365 -5.42 2.54 -24.61
N GLY A 366 -5.50 3.28 -25.71
CA GLY A 366 -6.72 3.49 -26.49
C GLY A 366 -6.88 2.42 -27.57
N ALA A 367 -8.10 2.31 -28.12
CA ALA A 367 -8.33 1.51 -29.31
C ALA A 367 -7.53 2.07 -30.50
N PRO A 368 -6.99 1.22 -31.40
CA PRO A 368 -6.32 1.69 -32.60
C PRO A 368 -7.20 2.67 -33.37
N LEU A 369 -6.64 3.80 -33.77
CA LEU A 369 -7.34 4.75 -34.64
C LEU A 369 -7.66 4.02 -35.95
N ALA A 370 -8.95 3.83 -36.25
CA ALA A 370 -9.37 3.25 -37.51
C ALA A 370 -8.78 4.09 -38.66
N LYS A 371 -7.91 3.48 -39.47
CA LYS A 371 -7.43 4.09 -40.72
C LYS A 371 -8.67 4.27 -41.60
N LYS A 372 -9.16 5.51 -41.75
CA LYS A 372 -10.12 5.80 -42.81
C LYS A 372 -9.37 5.64 -44.12
N GLU A 373 -9.62 4.55 -44.83
CA GLU A 373 -9.13 4.32 -46.19
C GLU A 373 -9.59 5.47 -47.09
N GLN A 374 -8.62 6.19 -47.65
CA GLN A 374 -8.80 7.21 -48.68
C GLN A 374 -8.97 6.55 -50.07
N GLN A 375 -9.79 5.52 -50.18
CA GLN A 375 -10.10 4.88 -51.46
C GLN A 375 -11.61 4.73 -51.63
N GLU A 376 -12.33 5.84 -51.80
CA GLU A 376 -13.63 5.87 -52.51
C GLU A 376 -14.15 7.31 -52.67
N ARG A 377 -13.32 8.20 -53.23
CA ARG A 377 -13.80 9.50 -53.80
C ARG A 377 -13.12 9.85 -55.12
N GLN A 378 -12.69 8.87 -55.90
CA GLN A 378 -12.26 9.07 -57.30
C GLN A 378 -13.20 8.46 -58.36
N SER A 379 -14.33 7.89 -57.96
CA SER A 379 -15.34 7.35 -58.89
C SER A 379 -16.71 8.02 -58.71
N LYS A 380 -16.76 9.35 -58.84
CA LYS A 380 -17.97 10.10 -59.23
C LYS A 380 -17.62 11.54 -59.60
N LYS A 381 -16.76 11.71 -60.61
CA LYS A 381 -16.73 12.91 -61.45
C LYS A 381 -17.59 12.64 -62.67
N LYS A 382 -18.83 13.12 -62.66
CA LYS A 382 -19.61 13.53 -63.86
C LYS A 382 -20.84 14.30 -63.39
N GLY A 383 -20.87 15.60 -63.71
CA GLY A 383 -22.08 16.42 -63.69
C GLY A 383 -22.01 17.70 -62.85
N GLY A 384 -21.55 18.80 -63.46
CA GLY A 384 -22.26 20.09 -63.42
C GLY A 384 -22.06 21.05 -62.24
N ALA A 385 -21.43 22.17 -62.57
CA ALA A 385 -21.66 23.56 -62.12
C ALA A 385 -21.18 24.02 -60.72
N ASP A 386 -20.23 24.96 -60.80
CA ASP A 386 -19.86 26.07 -59.92
C ASP A 386 -20.71 26.30 -58.66
N ILE A 387 -20.03 26.38 -57.51
CA ILE A 387 -20.21 27.42 -56.47
C ILE A 387 -18.96 27.44 -55.57
N VAL A 388 -18.22 28.55 -55.70
CA VAL A 388 -17.44 29.32 -54.71
C VAL A 388 -16.71 28.56 -53.59
N GLU A 389 -15.37 28.54 -53.69
CA GLU A 389 -14.45 28.19 -52.62
C GLU A 389 -14.54 29.17 -51.44
N ALA A 390 -14.72 28.62 -50.22
CA ALA A 390 -14.41 29.29 -48.96
C ALA A 390 -13.16 28.64 -48.33
N PRO A 391 -12.28 29.39 -47.63
CA PRO A 391 -10.98 28.87 -47.20
C PRO A 391 -11.11 27.79 -46.13
N LYS A 392 -10.53 26.62 -46.40
CA LYS A 392 -10.40 25.51 -45.45
C LYS A 392 -9.19 25.73 -44.54
N ASP A 393 -9.39 26.45 -43.43
CA ASP A 393 -8.48 26.36 -42.28
C ASP A 393 -9.04 25.36 -41.25
N GLN A 394 -8.86 24.07 -41.55
CA GLN A 394 -8.91 23.00 -40.55
C GLN A 394 -7.59 22.26 -40.59
N LYS A 395 -6.56 22.78 -39.90
CA LYS A 395 -5.36 22.02 -39.59
C LYS A 395 -5.76 20.85 -38.70
N GLN A 396 -5.97 19.69 -39.31
CA GLN A 396 -6.08 18.43 -38.59
C GLN A 396 -4.74 18.16 -37.91
N ALA A 397 -4.76 18.08 -36.59
CA ALA A 397 -3.62 17.63 -35.81
C ALA A 397 -3.47 16.11 -35.95
N GLN A 398 -3.03 15.66 -37.12
CA GLN A 398 -2.56 14.28 -37.32
C GLN A 398 -1.03 14.33 -37.39
N PRO A 399 -0.31 13.76 -36.41
CA PRO A 399 1.15 13.71 -36.47
C PRO A 399 1.60 12.69 -37.52
N SER A 400 2.60 13.06 -38.31
CA SER A 400 3.41 12.15 -39.12
C SER A 400 4.38 11.38 -38.20
N GLY A 401 4.05 10.13 -37.87
CA GLY A 401 4.87 9.22 -37.05
C GLY A 401 4.05 8.08 -36.44
N GLU A 402 4.70 7.06 -35.89
CA GLU A 402 4.02 5.97 -35.17
C GLU A 402 3.52 6.50 -33.81
N VAL A 403 2.26 6.97 -33.78
CA VAL A 403 1.65 7.58 -32.59
C VAL A 403 0.84 6.56 -31.82
N ILE A 404 1.10 6.44 -30.52
CA ILE A 404 0.41 5.49 -29.65
C ILE A 404 -1.04 5.98 -29.41
N PRO A 405 -2.08 5.19 -29.70
CA PRO A 405 -3.45 5.55 -29.38
C PRO A 405 -3.68 5.45 -27.87
N LEU A 406 -4.21 6.52 -27.28
CA LEU A 406 -4.40 6.66 -25.84
C LEU A 406 -5.82 7.13 -25.51
N LYS A 407 -6.25 6.93 -24.26
CA LYS A 407 -7.48 7.49 -23.70
C LYS A 407 -7.19 8.26 -22.41
N LEU A 408 -7.99 9.29 -22.14
CA LEU A 408 -7.88 10.10 -20.92
C LEU A 408 -8.40 9.31 -19.72
N GLU A 409 -7.64 9.33 -18.63
CA GLU A 409 -7.99 8.72 -17.34
C GLU A 409 -7.90 9.73 -16.19
N GLN A 410 -8.58 9.44 -15.08
CA GLN A 410 -8.51 10.21 -13.83
C GLN A 410 -8.46 9.26 -12.65
N MET A 411 -7.48 9.48 -11.77
CA MET A 411 -7.41 8.77 -10.50
C MET A 411 -8.66 9.06 -9.66
N PRO A 412 -9.35 8.04 -9.13
CA PRO A 412 -10.48 8.24 -8.23
C PRO A 412 -10.10 9.00 -6.97
N ASP A 413 -10.77 10.13 -6.73
CA ASP A 413 -10.73 10.82 -5.43
C ASP A 413 -11.63 10.08 -4.41
N VAL A 414 -12.77 9.56 -4.88
CA VAL A 414 -13.61 8.66 -4.10
C VAL A 414 -12.87 7.36 -3.79
N GLN A 415 -13.09 6.85 -2.58
CA GLN A 415 -12.50 5.61 -2.10
C GLN A 415 -13.59 4.60 -1.76
N GLY A 416 -13.21 3.34 -1.69
CA GLY A 416 -14.07 2.26 -1.25
C GLY A 416 -13.27 1.18 -0.55
N ALA A 417 -13.97 0.19 -0.05
CA ALA A 417 -13.41 -1.02 0.52
C ALA A 417 -14.32 -2.19 0.16
N MET A 418 -13.77 -3.40 0.16
CA MET A 418 -14.54 -4.61 0.00
C MET A 418 -13.96 -5.72 0.86
N VAL A 419 -14.85 -6.52 1.46
CA VAL A 419 -14.54 -7.75 2.16
C VAL A 419 -15.49 -8.82 1.65
N SER A 420 -14.97 -9.99 1.35
CA SER A 420 -15.76 -11.20 1.07
C SER A 420 -15.50 -12.20 2.20
N ILE A 421 -16.58 -12.76 2.73
CA ILE A 421 -16.56 -13.64 3.90
C ILE A 421 -17.36 -14.90 3.56
N GLU A 422 -16.82 -16.07 3.89
CA GLU A 422 -17.55 -17.33 3.85
C GLU A 422 -18.54 -17.39 5.04
N PRO A 423 -19.86 -17.43 4.82
CA PRO A 423 -20.83 -17.33 5.93
C PRO A 423 -20.77 -18.46 6.95
N GLU A 424 -20.40 -19.68 6.53
CA GLU A 424 -20.39 -20.84 7.42
C GLU A 424 -19.21 -20.82 8.40
N THR A 425 -18.01 -20.43 7.92
CA THR A 425 -16.78 -20.44 8.72
C THR A 425 -16.42 -19.06 9.29
N GLY A 426 -16.91 -17.99 8.68
CA GLY A 426 -16.47 -16.62 8.95
C GLY A 426 -15.14 -16.26 8.31
N ASP A 427 -14.60 -17.12 7.43
CA ASP A 427 -13.31 -16.90 6.78
C ASP A 427 -13.35 -15.70 5.85
N VAL A 428 -12.35 -14.81 5.99
CA VAL A 428 -12.15 -13.73 5.03
C VAL A 428 -11.39 -14.27 3.84
N VAL A 429 -12.08 -14.42 2.71
CA VAL A 429 -11.55 -14.98 1.46
C VAL A 429 -11.01 -13.91 0.51
N ALA A 430 -11.47 -12.66 0.63
CA ALA A 430 -10.93 -11.52 -0.10
C ALA A 430 -11.05 -10.23 0.71
N MET A 431 -10.04 -9.35 0.61
CA MET A 431 -10.04 -8.04 1.28
C MET A 431 -9.33 -6.99 0.44
N VAL A 432 -10.01 -5.86 0.21
CA VAL A 432 -9.48 -4.71 -0.54
C VAL A 432 -9.77 -3.42 0.24
N GLY A 433 -8.72 -2.68 0.58
CA GLY A 433 -8.81 -1.49 1.44
C GLY A 433 -8.86 -0.14 0.70
N GLY A 434 -8.80 -0.13 -0.63
CA GLY A 434 -8.77 1.10 -1.43
C GLY A 434 -8.52 0.86 -2.92
N TYR A 435 -8.32 1.95 -3.67
CA TYR A 435 -8.10 1.92 -5.12
C TYR A 435 -6.71 1.40 -5.53
N ALA A 436 -5.68 1.83 -4.81
CA ALA A 436 -4.29 1.44 -5.03
C ALA A 436 -3.55 1.29 -3.70
N PHE A 437 -2.63 0.33 -3.62
CA PHE A 437 -1.85 0.00 -2.43
C PHE A 437 -0.38 0.42 -2.58
N GLY A 438 0.30 0.68 -1.46
CA GLY A 438 1.76 0.89 -1.44
C GLY A 438 2.21 2.17 -2.16
N SER A 439 3.30 2.08 -2.93
CA SER A 439 3.97 3.25 -3.55
C SER A 439 3.11 4.05 -4.54
N THR A 440 2.01 3.47 -5.02
CA THR A 440 1.08 4.12 -5.97
C THR A 440 -0.25 4.50 -5.32
N GLY A 441 -0.42 4.26 -4.01
CA GLY A 441 -1.67 4.54 -3.31
C GLY A 441 -1.54 4.56 -1.78
N SER A 442 -2.54 4.03 -1.08
CA SER A 442 -2.65 4.12 0.37
C SER A 442 -2.52 2.75 1.02
N GLN A 443 -1.65 2.64 2.04
CA GLN A 443 -1.57 1.45 2.89
C GLN A 443 -2.72 1.38 3.92
N PHE A 444 -3.47 2.47 4.11
CA PHE A 444 -4.62 2.50 5.00
C PHE A 444 -5.71 1.55 4.48
N ASN A 445 -6.04 0.54 5.28
CA ASN A 445 -7.02 -0.47 4.98
C ASN A 445 -8.41 -0.03 5.42
N ARG A 446 -9.20 0.50 4.49
CA ARG A 446 -10.57 0.97 4.80
C ARG A 446 -11.52 -0.16 5.20
N ALA A 447 -11.21 -1.41 4.87
CA ALA A 447 -12.03 -2.56 5.26
C ALA A 447 -12.04 -2.78 6.78
N THR A 448 -10.93 -2.48 7.46
CA THR A 448 -10.75 -2.75 8.90
C THR A 448 -10.54 -1.50 9.74
N GLN A 449 -10.01 -0.42 9.14
CA GLN A 449 -9.58 0.77 9.88
C GLN A 449 -10.52 1.97 9.71
N ALA A 450 -11.35 2.00 8.65
CA ALA A 450 -12.23 3.14 8.40
C ALA A 450 -13.57 2.98 9.14
N GLN A 451 -13.66 3.56 10.34
CA GLN A 451 -14.94 3.66 11.05
C GLN A 451 -15.88 4.63 10.31
N ARG A 452 -17.04 4.12 9.91
CA ARG A 452 -18.06 4.87 9.16
C ARG A 452 -19.44 4.48 9.66
N GLN A 453 -20.34 5.45 9.68
CA GLN A 453 -21.76 5.20 9.99
C GLN A 453 -22.36 4.26 8.94
N PRO A 454 -22.92 3.11 9.34
CA PRO A 454 -23.53 2.15 8.41
C PRO A 454 -24.79 2.69 7.73
N GLY A 455 -25.46 3.67 8.35
CA GLY A 455 -26.72 4.18 7.84
C GLY A 455 -27.80 3.09 7.79
N SER A 456 -28.53 3.02 6.68
CA SER A 456 -29.65 2.07 6.54
C SER A 456 -29.25 0.59 6.55
N SER A 457 -27.97 0.24 6.41
CA SER A 457 -27.52 -1.16 6.56
C SER A 457 -27.60 -1.65 8.02
N PHE A 458 -27.81 -0.76 8.99
CA PHE A 458 -28.09 -1.13 10.39
C PHE A 458 -29.54 -1.62 10.60
N LYS A 459 -30.47 -1.27 9.71
CA LYS A 459 -31.90 -1.61 9.87
C LYS A 459 -32.16 -3.11 10.05
N PRO A 460 -31.56 -4.03 9.27
CA PRO A 460 -31.75 -5.47 9.49
C PRO A 460 -31.53 -5.92 10.95
N ILE A 461 -30.62 -5.27 11.70
CA ILE A 461 -30.41 -5.56 13.12
C ILE A 461 -31.65 -5.19 13.95
N VAL A 462 -32.21 -4.00 13.72
CA VAL A 462 -33.45 -3.54 14.36
C VAL A 462 -34.61 -4.49 14.07
N TYR A 463 -34.79 -4.90 12.81
CA TYR A 463 -35.87 -5.81 12.44
C TYR A 463 -35.63 -7.22 12.97
N SER A 464 -34.39 -7.69 13.02
CA SER A 464 -34.06 -8.99 13.64
C SER A 464 -34.37 -9.00 15.14
N ALA A 465 -34.09 -7.89 15.84
CA ALA A 465 -34.48 -7.74 17.24
C ALA A 465 -36.02 -7.75 17.39
N ALA A 466 -36.76 -7.13 16.46
CA ALA A 466 -38.22 -7.21 16.49
C ALA A 466 -38.73 -8.65 16.35
N LEU A 467 -38.13 -9.45 15.47
CA LEU A 467 -38.51 -10.86 15.30
C LEU A 467 -38.32 -11.67 16.59
N ASP A 468 -37.21 -11.45 17.31
CA ASP A 468 -36.98 -12.09 18.62
C ASP A 468 -38.04 -11.71 19.67
N HIS A 469 -38.71 -10.57 19.49
CA HIS A 469 -39.73 -10.04 20.40
C HIS A 469 -41.16 -10.28 19.91
N GLY A 470 -41.37 -11.34 19.12
CA GLY A 470 -42.70 -11.83 18.73
C GLY A 470 -43.32 -11.12 17.53
N PHE A 471 -42.60 -10.22 16.86
CA PHE A 471 -43.05 -9.68 15.58
C PHE A 471 -42.80 -10.69 14.45
N THR A 472 -43.62 -10.62 13.42
CA THR A 472 -43.49 -11.43 12.21
C THR A 472 -43.26 -10.54 11.01
N PRO A 473 -42.76 -11.06 9.88
CA PRO A 473 -42.67 -10.28 8.64
C PRO A 473 -43.99 -9.59 8.23
N SER A 474 -45.13 -10.19 8.61
CA SER A 474 -46.48 -9.69 8.32
C SER A 474 -47.03 -8.71 9.37
N SER A 475 -46.34 -8.49 10.49
CA SER A 475 -46.76 -7.51 11.49
C SER A 475 -46.84 -6.12 10.88
N MET A 476 -47.89 -5.38 11.22
CA MET A 476 -48.15 -4.05 10.65
C MET A 476 -47.40 -2.96 11.41
N VAL A 477 -46.80 -2.03 10.68
CA VAL A 477 -46.14 -0.83 11.20
C VAL A 477 -46.58 0.41 10.42
N LEU A 478 -46.68 1.54 11.10
CA LEU A 478 -47.19 2.78 10.53
C LEU A 478 -46.06 3.67 9.97
N ASP A 479 -46.05 3.92 8.67
CA ASP A 479 -45.21 4.96 8.04
C ASP A 479 -45.94 6.31 8.03
N ALA A 480 -45.80 7.07 9.12
CA ALA A 480 -46.40 8.39 9.30
C ALA A 480 -45.43 9.31 10.09
N PRO A 481 -45.61 10.65 10.04
CA PRO A 481 -44.75 11.61 10.75
C PRO A 481 -44.50 11.25 12.22
N ILE A 482 -43.28 11.50 12.69
CA ILE A 482 -42.84 11.33 14.08
C ILE A 482 -42.19 12.62 14.53
N ALA A 483 -42.53 13.08 15.74
CA ALA A 483 -41.86 14.18 16.42
C ALA A 483 -41.49 13.69 17.83
N ILE A 484 -40.19 13.69 18.13
CA ILE A 484 -39.68 13.26 19.43
C ILE A 484 -39.03 14.46 20.10
N TYR A 485 -39.58 14.90 21.23
CA TYR A 485 -39.00 15.97 22.03
C TYR A 485 -37.90 15.42 22.94
N ASP A 486 -36.69 15.94 22.79
CA ASP A 486 -35.58 15.64 23.67
C ASP A 486 -35.58 16.61 24.85
N LYS A 487 -35.78 16.07 26.05
CA LYS A 487 -35.87 16.84 27.30
C LYS A 487 -34.55 17.48 27.71
N TRP A 488 -33.40 16.93 27.30
CA TRP A 488 -32.08 17.44 27.65
C TRP A 488 -31.65 18.56 26.71
N THR A 489 -31.80 18.36 25.39
CA THR A 489 -31.40 19.37 24.41
C THR A 489 -32.48 20.44 24.19
N LYS A 490 -33.69 20.22 24.73
CA LYS A 490 -34.89 21.05 24.50
C LYS A 490 -35.25 21.21 23.02
N LYS A 491 -34.81 20.28 22.18
CA LYS A 491 -35.06 20.28 20.74
C LYS A 491 -36.02 19.16 20.36
N THR A 492 -36.82 19.40 19.33
CA THR A 492 -37.67 18.37 18.72
C THR A 492 -36.93 17.77 17.53
N TRP A 493 -36.78 16.46 17.52
CA TRP A 493 -36.29 15.71 16.38
C TRP A 493 -37.47 15.23 15.52
N THR A 494 -37.48 15.66 14.26
CA THR A 494 -38.50 15.30 13.26
C THR A 494 -37.84 14.56 12.09
N PRO A 495 -37.59 13.24 12.25
CA PRO A 495 -37.00 12.45 11.17
C PRO A 495 -37.92 12.38 9.96
N GLY A 496 -37.33 12.18 8.79
CA GLY A 496 -38.04 12.01 7.52
C GLY A 496 -37.56 10.78 6.76
N ASN A 497 -38.37 10.31 5.81
CA ASN A 497 -37.96 9.30 4.83
C ASN A 497 -37.13 9.94 3.72
N SER A 498 -36.28 9.15 3.06
CA SER A 498 -35.37 9.66 2.01
C SER A 498 -36.09 10.25 0.80
N ASP A 499 -37.32 9.81 0.54
CA ASP A 499 -38.18 10.32 -0.54
C ASP A 499 -39.12 11.45 -0.11
N GLY A 500 -39.14 11.79 1.18
CA GLY A 500 -40.03 12.79 1.77
C GLY A 500 -41.52 12.39 1.81
N ARG A 501 -41.87 11.14 1.49
CA ARG A 501 -43.26 10.67 1.41
C ARG A 501 -43.64 9.82 2.63
N PHE A 502 -44.95 9.64 2.82
CA PHE A 502 -45.54 8.72 3.80
C PHE A 502 -46.40 7.70 3.06
N LEU A 503 -46.24 6.43 3.39
CA LEU A 503 -46.95 5.34 2.74
C LEU A 503 -48.05 4.71 3.62
N GLY A 504 -48.20 5.18 4.86
CA GLY A 504 -49.22 4.66 5.79
C GLY A 504 -48.86 3.29 6.37
N PRO A 505 -49.85 2.53 6.88
CA PRO A 505 -49.65 1.20 7.43
C PRO A 505 -49.09 0.22 6.38
N MET A 506 -48.08 -0.57 6.76
CA MET A 506 -47.47 -1.60 5.91
C MET A 506 -46.92 -2.76 6.74
N PRO A 507 -46.73 -3.96 6.15
CA PRO A 507 -46.07 -5.07 6.84
C PRO A 507 -44.57 -4.81 7.03
N LEU A 508 -43.97 -5.39 8.07
CA LEU A 508 -42.55 -5.23 8.41
C LEU A 508 -41.59 -5.59 7.27
N TRP A 509 -41.85 -6.67 6.53
CA TRP A 509 -41.01 -7.05 5.40
C TRP A 509 -40.93 -5.92 4.35
N GLN A 510 -42.06 -5.23 4.11
CA GLN A 510 -42.13 -4.14 3.15
C GLN A 510 -41.45 -2.88 3.69
N ALA A 511 -41.58 -2.62 4.99
CA ALA A 511 -40.90 -1.51 5.64
C ALA A 511 -39.38 -1.63 5.56
N LEU A 512 -38.84 -2.84 5.77
CA LEU A 512 -37.40 -3.12 5.60
C LEU A 512 -36.99 -3.05 4.12
N ALA A 513 -37.74 -3.70 3.21
CA ALA A 513 -37.44 -3.70 1.78
C ALA A 513 -37.44 -2.29 1.17
N LYS A 514 -38.34 -1.42 1.61
CA LYS A 514 -38.38 0.00 1.22
C LYS A 514 -37.50 0.91 2.09
N SER A 515 -36.77 0.34 3.04
CA SER A 515 -35.87 1.05 3.96
C SER A 515 -36.56 2.25 4.64
N ARG A 516 -37.79 2.09 5.13
CA ARG A 516 -38.56 3.19 5.73
C ARG A 516 -37.97 3.60 7.08
N ASN A 517 -37.52 4.86 7.19
CA ASN A 517 -36.88 5.39 8.39
C ASN A 517 -37.87 5.41 9.57
N LEU A 518 -39.08 5.93 9.32
CA LEU A 518 -40.07 6.14 10.36
C LEU A 518 -40.59 4.83 10.94
N CYS A 519 -40.84 3.82 10.10
CA CYS A 519 -41.18 2.48 10.57
C CYS A 519 -40.09 1.91 11.47
N THR A 520 -38.82 2.04 11.07
CA THR A 520 -37.69 1.52 11.84
C THR A 520 -37.58 2.19 13.22
N ILE A 521 -37.76 3.52 13.29
CA ILE A 521 -37.76 4.26 14.55
C ILE A 521 -38.93 3.81 15.43
N ARG A 522 -40.14 3.68 14.88
CA ARG A 522 -41.31 3.21 15.63
C ARG A 522 -41.09 1.83 16.21
N MET A 523 -40.48 0.92 15.45
CA MET A 523 -40.18 -0.42 15.93
C MET A 523 -39.32 -0.37 17.18
N ALA A 524 -38.22 0.40 17.17
CA ALA A 524 -37.39 0.57 18.36
C ALA A 524 -38.11 1.26 19.53
N GLN A 525 -39.11 2.12 19.27
CA GLN A 525 -39.95 2.68 20.33
C GLN A 525 -40.91 1.65 20.94
N ILE A 526 -41.43 0.72 20.13
CA ILE A 526 -42.42 -0.27 20.55
C ILE A 526 -41.78 -1.35 21.42
N PHE A 527 -40.69 -1.97 20.95
CA PHE A 527 -40.06 -3.08 21.69
C PHE A 527 -38.83 -2.65 22.49
N GLY A 528 -38.42 -1.38 22.44
CA GLY A 528 -37.37 -0.80 23.28
C GLY A 528 -35.99 -0.75 22.60
N LEU A 529 -35.31 0.40 22.75
CA LEU A 529 -33.97 0.64 22.18
C LEU A 529 -32.90 -0.28 22.76
N GLU A 530 -32.99 -0.61 24.05
CA GLU A 530 -32.01 -1.49 24.71
C GLU A 530 -31.98 -2.89 24.06
N ASN A 531 -33.10 -3.38 23.56
CA ASN A 531 -33.18 -4.66 22.84
C ASN A 531 -32.49 -4.60 21.48
N VAL A 532 -32.53 -3.45 20.80
CA VAL A 532 -31.75 -3.21 19.57
C VAL A 532 -30.25 -3.24 19.88
N ILE A 533 -29.83 -2.55 20.94
CA ILE A 533 -28.42 -2.48 21.36
C ILE A 533 -27.94 -3.87 21.80
N ALA A 534 -28.74 -4.61 22.57
CA ALA A 534 -28.44 -5.97 22.98
C ALA A 534 -28.28 -6.90 21.78
N ARG A 535 -29.16 -6.82 20.78
CA ARG A 535 -29.04 -7.58 19.53
C ARG A 535 -27.77 -7.23 18.75
N ALA A 536 -27.43 -5.94 18.63
CA ALA A 536 -26.20 -5.50 17.97
C ALA A 536 -24.94 -6.05 18.67
N LYS A 537 -24.91 -6.03 20.00
CA LYS A 537 -23.82 -6.60 20.82
C LYS A 537 -23.76 -8.13 20.71
N ALA A 538 -24.91 -8.81 20.63
CA ALA A 538 -24.96 -10.26 20.39
C ALA A 538 -24.37 -10.64 19.03
N LEU A 539 -24.46 -9.75 18.02
CA LEU A 539 -23.77 -9.86 16.73
C LEU A 539 -22.30 -9.39 16.79
N GLN A 540 -21.75 -9.21 17.98
CA GLN A 540 -20.36 -8.81 18.24
C GLN A 540 -19.97 -7.44 17.67
N LEU A 541 -20.95 -6.55 17.41
CA LEU A 541 -20.66 -5.17 17.06
C LEU A 541 -20.20 -4.40 18.30
N GLN A 542 -19.06 -3.73 18.20
CA GLN A 542 -18.44 -2.97 19.30
C GLN A 542 -18.22 -1.46 19.03
N PRO A 543 -19.03 -0.74 18.22
CA PRO A 543 -18.99 0.72 18.24
C PRO A 543 -19.56 1.28 19.55
N ASP A 544 -19.50 2.60 19.71
CA ASP A 544 -20.32 3.27 20.71
C ASP A 544 -21.80 3.13 20.32
N PHE A 545 -22.65 2.87 21.32
CA PHE A 545 -24.10 2.80 21.13
C PHE A 545 -24.75 3.90 21.98
N PRO A 546 -24.78 5.17 21.49
CA PRO A 546 -25.50 6.25 22.15
C PRO A 546 -26.96 5.87 22.42
N ARG A 547 -27.46 6.02 23.65
CA ARG A 547 -28.84 5.66 24.00
C ARG A 547 -29.88 6.65 23.45
N ALA A 548 -29.95 6.74 22.12
CA ALA A 548 -30.81 7.62 21.35
C ALA A 548 -31.36 6.89 20.12
N LEU A 549 -32.61 7.19 19.77
CA LEU A 549 -33.31 6.57 18.63
C LEU A 549 -32.61 6.68 17.26
N PRO A 550 -31.76 7.69 16.96
CA PRO A 550 -31.00 7.73 15.71
C PRO A 550 -30.12 6.51 15.44
N ILE A 551 -29.73 5.72 16.46
CA ILE A 551 -29.02 4.43 16.27
C ILE A 551 -29.75 3.54 15.26
N CYS A 552 -31.08 3.52 15.30
CA CYS A 552 -31.89 2.66 14.45
C CYS A 552 -31.73 2.97 12.95
N LEU A 553 -31.18 4.14 12.64
CA LEU A 553 -30.85 4.59 11.29
C LEU A 553 -29.35 4.49 10.98
N GLY A 554 -28.56 3.84 11.85
CA GLY A 554 -27.13 3.63 11.69
C GLY A 554 -26.24 4.78 12.16
N ALA A 555 -26.71 5.59 13.12
CA ALA A 555 -25.87 6.56 13.82
C ALA A 555 -25.11 5.89 14.98
N VAL A 556 -24.21 4.97 14.61
CA VAL A 556 -23.30 4.19 15.48
C VAL A 556 -21.87 4.35 15.04
#